data_AF-A0A5C5ZTA9-F1
#
_entry.id   AF-A0A5C5ZTA9-F1
#
_cell.length_a   1.000
_cell.length_b   1.000
_cell.length_c   1.000
_cell.angle_alpha   90.00
_cell.angle_beta   90.00
_cell.angle_gamma   90.00
#
_symmetry.space_group_name_H-M   'P 1'
#
loop_
_entity.id
_entity.type
_entity.pdbx_description
1 polymer ?
#
loop_
_entity_poly.entity_id
_entity_poly.type
_entity_poly.pdbx_seq_one_letter_code
_entity_poly.pdbx_strand_id
1 'polypeptide(L)'
;MIEDWGSRLDRVGVRSSVTRLLADVAAHQIAYPWEGLEGSLAKRGLSAITLVGYGSLMNTESAAKTLSGVPAEGYPPVIAWGARRLFDYVMTPGAFVRYGQPTDETEVAALNVLWTGSCSDCLCGRAITLEVSDLPALRQREQNYDLCPVAWMPWSGENDSVSLGYVLRAPQGSEAVCKDIRPYPPYLKVCVEGARSVDPPFEACFWETTYEADGRRLIGKRP
;
A
#
# COMPACT_ATOMS: atom_id res chain seq x y z
N MET A 1 -21.77 14.88 4.75
CA MET A 1 -21.07 14.52 6.00
C MET A 1 -20.19 13.35 5.66
N ILE A 2 -18.89 13.48 5.88
CA ILE A 2 -17.95 12.37 5.67
C ILE A 2 -18.10 11.46 6.88
N GLU A 3 -18.56 10.23 6.67
CA GLU A 3 -18.53 9.21 7.71
C GLU A 3 -17.11 8.98 8.19
N ASP A 4 -16.96 8.85 9.52
CA ASP A 4 -15.72 8.37 10.13
C ASP A 4 -15.35 7.01 9.51
N TRP A 5 -14.21 6.95 8.83
CA TRP A 5 -13.73 5.72 8.20
C TRP A 5 -13.53 4.59 9.23
N GLY A 6 -13.32 4.92 10.51
CA GLY A 6 -13.29 3.96 11.61
C GLY A 6 -14.62 3.23 11.80
N SER A 7 -15.74 3.92 11.60
CA SER A 7 -17.09 3.34 11.74
C SER A 7 -17.48 2.37 10.62
N ARG A 8 -16.74 2.35 9.50
CA ARG A 8 -17.05 1.47 8.35
C ARG A 8 -16.90 0.00 8.68
N LEU A 9 -15.93 -0.33 9.52
CA LEU A 9 -15.76 -1.71 9.98
C LEU A 9 -16.95 -2.16 10.85
N ASP A 10 -17.63 -1.22 11.50
CA ASP A 10 -18.77 -1.47 12.39
C ASP A 10 -20.10 -1.56 11.62
N ARG A 11 -20.11 -1.28 10.31
CA ARG A 11 -21.25 -1.59 9.45
C ARG A 11 -21.57 -3.08 9.51
N VAL A 12 -22.86 -3.40 9.55
CA VAL A 12 -23.36 -4.76 9.74
C VAL A 12 -22.75 -5.71 8.70
N GLY A 13 -22.03 -6.72 9.16
CA GLY A 13 -21.45 -7.77 8.32
C GLY A 13 -20.07 -7.46 7.71
N VAL A 14 -19.60 -6.22 7.71
CA VAL A 14 -18.28 -5.85 7.14
C VAL A 14 -17.16 -6.49 7.96
N ARG A 15 -17.13 -6.29 9.28
CA ARG A 15 -16.12 -6.89 10.17
C ARG A 15 -16.01 -8.41 10.01
N SER A 16 -17.15 -9.09 9.98
CA SER A 16 -17.20 -10.55 9.82
C SER A 16 -16.66 -10.99 8.46
N SER A 17 -16.96 -10.23 7.40
CA SER A 17 -16.48 -10.50 6.04
C SER A 17 -14.97 -10.28 5.92
N VAL A 18 -14.45 -9.17 6.45
CA VAL A 18 -13.01 -8.87 6.51
C VAL A 18 -12.27 -9.96 7.29
N THR A 19 -12.77 -10.31 8.48
CA THR A 19 -12.13 -11.30 9.36
C THR A 19 -12.08 -12.68 8.69
N ARG A 20 -13.18 -13.12 8.08
CA ARG A 20 -13.24 -14.38 7.36
C ARG A 20 -12.27 -14.38 6.18
N LEU A 21 -12.32 -13.35 5.33
CA LEU A 21 -11.47 -13.26 4.16
C LEU A 21 -9.99 -13.31 4.54
N LEU A 22 -9.57 -12.51 5.54
CA LEU A 22 -8.18 -12.50 6.02
C LEU A 22 -7.72 -13.85 6.56
N ALA A 23 -8.59 -14.57 7.28
CA ALA A 23 -8.28 -15.92 7.77
C ALA A 23 -8.10 -16.92 6.62
N ASP A 24 -8.96 -16.88 5.61
CA ASP A 24 -8.92 -17.78 4.45
C ASP A 24 -7.66 -17.54 3.60
N VAL A 25 -7.20 -16.29 3.52
CA VAL A 25 -6.08 -15.91 2.65
C VAL A 25 -4.73 -15.81 3.36
N ALA A 26 -4.65 -15.99 4.69
CA ALA A 26 -3.42 -15.76 5.46
C ALA A 26 -2.18 -16.51 4.93
N ALA A 27 -2.36 -17.70 4.37
CA ALA A 27 -1.30 -18.52 3.79
C ALA A 27 -0.90 -18.15 2.34
N HIS A 28 -1.63 -17.22 1.69
CA HIS A 28 -1.45 -16.87 0.27
C HIS A 28 -0.48 -15.71 0.05
N GLN A 29 0.57 -15.62 0.87
CA GLN A 29 1.65 -14.68 0.63
C GLN A 29 2.52 -15.18 -0.52
N ILE A 30 2.93 -14.28 -1.41
CA ILE A 30 3.76 -14.62 -2.56
C ILE A 30 5.09 -13.90 -2.39
N ALA A 31 6.13 -14.65 -2.06
CA ALA A 31 7.46 -14.10 -1.83
C ALA A 31 8.01 -13.45 -3.11
N TYR A 32 8.75 -12.36 -2.98
CA TYR A 32 9.55 -11.81 -4.09
C TYR A 32 10.51 -12.90 -4.62
N PRO A 33 10.69 -13.07 -5.95
CA PRO A 33 10.24 -12.22 -7.06
C PRO A 33 8.86 -12.58 -7.64
N TRP A 34 7.97 -13.15 -6.84
CA TRP A 34 6.61 -13.58 -7.23
C TRP A 34 6.62 -14.69 -8.28
N GLU A 35 7.53 -15.65 -8.12
CA GLU A 35 7.67 -16.75 -9.08
C GLU A 35 6.36 -17.53 -9.25
N GLY A 36 5.99 -17.77 -10.50
CA GLY A 36 4.79 -18.52 -10.85
C GLY A 36 3.47 -17.75 -10.76
N LEU A 37 3.48 -16.46 -10.41
CA LEU A 37 2.27 -15.63 -10.35
C LEU A 37 1.53 -15.60 -11.69
N GLU A 38 2.24 -15.31 -12.79
CA GLU A 38 1.68 -15.26 -14.15
C GLU A 38 1.02 -16.59 -14.52
N GLY A 39 1.69 -17.72 -14.25
CA GLY A 39 1.16 -19.05 -14.51
C GLY A 39 -0.04 -19.41 -13.65
N SER A 40 -0.06 -18.97 -12.39
CA SER A 40 -1.20 -19.13 -11.47
C SER A 40 -2.43 -18.36 -11.94
N LEU A 41 -2.24 -17.12 -12.42
CA LEU A 41 -3.31 -16.30 -12.98
C LEU A 41 -3.87 -16.92 -14.26
N ALA A 42 -3.00 -17.35 -15.17
CA ALA A 42 -3.41 -18.02 -16.41
C ALA A 42 -4.24 -19.30 -16.14
N LYS A 43 -3.82 -20.14 -15.19
CA LYS A 43 -4.57 -21.35 -14.78
C LYS A 43 -5.98 -21.04 -14.24
N ARG A 44 -6.18 -19.85 -13.70
CA ARG A 44 -7.47 -19.37 -13.16
C ARG A 44 -8.28 -18.58 -14.19
N GLY A 45 -7.77 -18.39 -15.40
CA GLY A 45 -8.40 -17.54 -16.42
C GLY A 45 -8.38 -16.05 -16.06
N LEU A 46 -7.41 -15.61 -15.26
CA LEU A 46 -7.25 -14.22 -14.85
C LEU A 46 -6.09 -13.56 -15.60
N SER A 47 -6.23 -12.28 -15.96
CA SER A 47 -5.17 -11.46 -16.57
C SER A 47 -4.52 -10.47 -15.60
N ALA A 48 -5.10 -10.30 -14.40
CA ALA A 48 -4.68 -9.27 -13.45
C ALA A 48 -4.92 -9.70 -11.99
N ILE A 49 -4.27 -8.97 -11.08
CA ILE A 49 -4.61 -8.94 -9.65
C ILE A 49 -4.93 -7.52 -9.22
N THR A 50 -5.64 -7.37 -8.10
CA THR A 50 -5.76 -6.08 -7.43
C THR A 50 -4.58 -5.85 -6.50
N LEU A 51 -3.79 -4.83 -6.77
CA LEU A 51 -2.76 -4.31 -5.87
C LEU A 51 -3.30 -3.06 -5.16
N VAL A 52 -3.19 -3.00 -3.84
CA VAL A 52 -3.50 -1.80 -3.05
C VAL A 52 -2.22 -0.98 -2.93
N GLY A 53 -2.09 0.07 -3.76
CA GLY A 53 -1.01 1.03 -3.66
C GLY A 53 -1.20 1.95 -2.45
N TYR A 54 -0.27 1.93 -1.49
CA TYR A 54 -0.40 2.65 -0.21
C TYR A 54 0.68 3.73 0.02
N GLY A 55 1.63 3.85 -0.91
CA GLY A 55 2.71 4.84 -0.87
C GLY A 55 2.77 5.65 -2.15
N SER A 56 3.94 5.76 -2.77
CA SER A 56 4.11 6.56 -3.99
C SER A 56 3.19 6.15 -5.14
N LEU A 57 2.78 4.88 -5.22
CA LEU A 57 1.82 4.39 -6.22
C LEU A 57 0.41 5.01 -6.09
N MET A 58 0.10 5.71 -5.00
CA MET A 58 -1.15 6.49 -4.93
C MET A 58 -1.11 7.75 -5.80
N ASN A 59 0.09 8.25 -6.12
CA ASN A 59 0.28 9.41 -6.98
C ASN A 59 0.27 8.95 -8.45
N THR A 60 -0.63 9.52 -9.25
CA THR A 60 -0.86 9.16 -10.66
C THR A 60 0.43 9.26 -11.50
N GLU A 61 1.19 10.34 -11.37
CA GLU A 61 2.44 10.52 -12.11
C GLU A 61 3.50 9.50 -11.71
N SER A 62 3.58 9.17 -10.42
CA SER A 62 4.49 8.13 -9.93
C SER A 62 4.09 6.75 -10.43
N ALA A 63 2.80 6.41 -10.45
CA ALA A 63 2.29 5.16 -10.97
C ALA A 63 2.55 5.01 -12.48
N ALA A 64 2.29 6.07 -13.27
CA ALA A 64 2.44 6.07 -14.72
C ALA A 64 3.88 5.88 -15.21
N LYS A 65 4.88 6.07 -14.34
CA LYS A 65 6.29 5.74 -14.63
C LYS A 65 6.57 4.23 -14.66
N THR A 66 5.61 3.39 -14.25
CA THR A 66 5.83 1.94 -14.11
C THR A 66 4.68 1.11 -14.66
N LEU A 67 3.45 1.59 -14.48
CA LEU A 67 2.25 0.87 -14.89
C LEU A 67 1.72 1.46 -16.19
N SER A 68 1.28 0.58 -17.09
CA SER A 68 0.49 0.97 -18.25
C SER A 68 -0.95 1.31 -17.85
N GLY A 69 -1.63 2.13 -18.65
CA GLY A 69 -3.07 2.36 -18.49
C GLY A 69 -3.50 3.06 -17.20
N VAL A 70 -2.62 3.83 -16.55
CA VAL A 70 -2.98 4.61 -15.36
C VAL A 70 -4.06 5.64 -15.73
N PRO A 71 -5.24 5.63 -15.08
CA PRO A 71 -6.30 6.60 -15.35
C PRO A 71 -5.85 8.04 -15.04
N ALA A 72 -6.39 9.02 -15.75
CA ALA A 72 -6.02 10.43 -15.56
C ALA A 72 -6.36 10.92 -14.13
N GLU A 73 -7.48 10.45 -13.61
CA GLU A 73 -7.99 10.67 -12.25
C GLU A 73 -7.30 9.80 -11.18
N GLY A 74 -6.40 8.90 -11.61
CA GLY A 74 -5.80 7.86 -10.80
C GLY A 74 -6.74 6.68 -10.55
N TYR A 75 -6.19 5.61 -9.96
CA TYR A 75 -6.98 4.43 -9.63
C TYR A 75 -8.05 4.70 -8.55
N PRO A 76 -9.10 3.88 -8.42
CA PRO A 76 -10.13 4.11 -7.40
C PRO A 76 -9.55 4.10 -5.96
N PRO A 77 -9.95 5.06 -5.10
CA PRO A 77 -9.53 5.09 -3.70
C PRO A 77 -10.19 3.96 -2.90
N VAL A 78 -9.46 3.38 -1.94
CA VAL A 78 -9.90 2.25 -1.11
C VAL A 78 -9.42 2.37 0.33
N ILE A 79 -10.08 1.62 1.21
CA ILE A 79 -9.55 1.24 2.52
C ILE A 79 -9.24 -0.25 2.51
N ALA A 80 -8.11 -0.63 3.10
CA ALA A 80 -7.64 -2.01 3.18
C ALA A 80 -7.31 -2.40 4.63
N TRP A 81 -7.57 -3.65 4.99
CA TRP A 81 -7.34 -4.24 6.31
C TRP A 81 -6.37 -5.41 6.25
N GLY A 82 -5.75 -5.70 7.39
CA GLY A 82 -4.76 -6.78 7.55
C GLY A 82 -3.32 -6.30 7.49
N ALA A 83 -3.09 -4.99 7.41
CA ALA A 83 -1.77 -4.39 7.31
C ALA A 83 -1.72 -3.01 7.96
N ARG A 84 -0.54 -2.66 8.49
CA ARG A 84 -0.22 -1.33 9.02
C ARG A 84 0.87 -0.71 8.17
N ARG A 85 0.72 0.56 7.78
CA ARG A 85 1.70 1.30 6.98
C ARG A 85 2.78 1.95 7.85
N LEU A 86 4.06 1.79 7.51
CA LEU A 86 5.17 2.40 8.25
C LEU A 86 6.34 2.83 7.36
N PHE A 87 7.12 3.79 7.85
CA PHE A 87 8.35 4.27 7.23
C PHE A 87 9.58 3.53 7.75
N ASP A 88 9.71 2.22 7.48
CA ASP A 88 10.89 1.42 7.88
C ASP A 88 11.69 0.85 6.70
N TYR A 89 11.30 1.12 5.45
CA TYR A 89 12.02 0.61 4.29
C TYR A 89 13.19 1.53 3.92
N VAL A 90 14.41 1.00 3.92
CA VAL A 90 15.61 1.74 3.48
C VAL A 90 15.56 1.92 1.96
N MET A 91 15.52 3.17 1.52
CA MET A 91 15.54 3.49 0.08
C MET A 91 16.78 2.92 -0.61
N THR A 92 16.56 2.32 -1.79
CA THR A 92 17.65 1.85 -2.63
C THR A 92 18.34 3.03 -3.33
N PRO A 93 19.60 2.88 -3.79
CA PRO A 93 20.28 3.92 -4.56
C PRO A 93 19.47 4.41 -5.78
N GLY A 94 18.72 3.52 -6.44
CA GLY A 94 17.84 3.87 -7.55
C GLY A 94 16.67 4.78 -7.17
N ALA A 95 16.20 4.72 -5.91
CA ALA A 95 15.18 5.65 -5.41
C ALA A 95 15.72 7.08 -5.31
N PHE A 96 16.97 7.27 -4.89
CA PHE A 96 17.58 8.62 -4.80
C PHE A 96 17.82 9.28 -6.16
N VAL A 97 18.02 8.49 -7.22
CA VAL A 97 18.02 9.03 -8.60
C VAL A 97 16.67 9.68 -8.93
N ARG A 98 15.57 9.14 -8.38
CA ARG A 98 14.21 9.63 -8.64
C ARG A 98 13.79 10.78 -7.74
N TYR A 99 14.19 10.74 -6.47
CA TYR A 99 13.68 11.65 -5.44
C TYR A 99 14.72 12.69 -4.97
N GLY A 100 15.97 12.58 -5.42
CA GLY A 100 17.09 13.39 -4.96
C GLY A 100 17.98 12.65 -3.96
N GLN A 101 19.16 13.21 -3.71
CA GLN A 101 20.05 12.71 -2.66
C GLN A 101 19.58 13.20 -1.29
N PRO A 102 19.69 12.38 -0.24
CA PRO A 102 19.39 12.82 1.11
C PRO A 102 20.46 13.79 1.61
N THR A 103 20.04 14.83 2.32
CA THR A 103 20.95 15.74 3.05
C THR A 103 21.29 15.21 4.44
N ASP A 104 20.51 14.27 4.94
CA ASP A 104 20.64 13.61 6.24
C ASP A 104 20.59 12.10 6.01
N GLU A 105 21.63 11.38 6.41
CA GLU A 105 21.78 9.94 6.17
C GLU A 105 20.70 9.10 6.86
N THR A 106 20.00 9.65 7.84
CA THR A 106 18.89 8.98 8.53
C THR A 106 17.54 9.22 7.85
N GLU A 107 17.40 10.24 7.00
CA GLU A 107 16.18 10.55 6.26
C GLU A 107 16.11 9.78 4.95
N VAL A 108 16.04 8.46 5.05
CA VAL A 108 16.12 7.55 3.90
C VAL A 108 14.97 6.54 3.86
N ALA A 109 13.96 6.72 4.71
CA ALA A 109 12.85 5.78 4.78
C ALA A 109 11.82 6.03 3.66
N ALA A 110 11.49 4.95 2.96
CA ALA A 110 10.28 4.81 2.18
C ALA A 110 9.21 4.03 2.97
N LEU A 111 8.01 3.95 2.39
CA LEU A 111 6.90 3.23 3.00
C LEU A 111 6.99 1.73 2.76
N ASN A 112 6.71 0.98 3.81
CA ASN A 112 6.46 -0.44 3.85
C ASN A 112 5.10 -0.71 4.52
N VAL A 113 4.75 -1.99 4.66
CA VAL A 113 3.71 -2.44 5.57
C VAL A 113 4.20 -3.54 6.51
N LEU A 114 3.69 -3.51 7.74
CA LEU A 114 3.65 -4.65 8.63
C LEU A 114 2.36 -5.39 8.34
N TRP A 115 2.45 -6.55 7.69
CA TRP A 115 1.30 -7.42 7.50
C TRP A 115 0.94 -8.09 8.83
N THR A 116 -0.30 -7.90 9.29
CA THR A 116 -0.77 -8.41 10.59
C THR A 116 -1.88 -9.45 10.46
N GLY A 117 -2.54 -9.54 9.30
CA GLY A 117 -3.73 -10.38 9.11
C GLY A 117 -4.91 -9.96 9.99
N SER A 118 -4.83 -8.82 10.69
CA SER A 118 -5.84 -8.35 11.63
C SER A 118 -6.78 -7.33 10.98
N CYS A 119 -8.08 -7.49 11.21
CA CYS A 119 -9.07 -6.48 10.82
C CYS A 119 -8.98 -5.18 11.63
N SER A 120 -8.18 -5.14 12.71
CA SER A 120 -7.95 -3.92 13.50
C SER A 120 -6.83 -3.03 12.95
N ASP A 121 -6.02 -3.54 12.01
CA ASP A 121 -5.03 -2.74 11.31
C ASP A 121 -5.54 -2.44 9.90
N CYS A 122 -5.55 -1.15 9.54
CA CYS A 122 -5.97 -0.70 8.23
C CYS A 122 -5.08 0.43 7.70
N LEU A 123 -5.23 0.68 6.40
CA LEU A 123 -4.64 1.80 5.68
C LEU A 123 -5.56 2.24 4.54
N CYS A 124 -5.48 3.50 4.15
CA CYS A 124 -6.02 3.97 2.88
C CYS A 124 -5.01 3.78 1.74
N GLY A 125 -5.52 3.54 0.53
CA GLY A 125 -4.72 3.32 -0.67
C GLY A 125 -5.54 3.44 -1.95
N ARG A 126 -4.97 3.00 -3.06
CA ARG A 126 -5.63 2.98 -4.38
C ARG A 126 -5.66 1.54 -4.91
N ALA A 127 -6.82 1.09 -5.41
CA ALA A 127 -6.97 -0.24 -6.00
C ALA A 127 -6.49 -0.25 -7.45
N ILE A 128 -5.27 -0.71 -7.65
CA ILE A 128 -4.58 -0.81 -8.92
C ILE A 128 -4.91 -2.18 -9.53
N THR A 129 -5.51 -2.17 -10.71
CA THR A 129 -5.57 -3.37 -11.55
C THR A 129 -4.19 -3.60 -12.14
N LEU A 130 -3.46 -4.57 -11.58
CA LEU A 130 -2.11 -4.93 -12.02
C LEU A 130 -2.22 -6.04 -13.07
N GLU A 131 -2.18 -5.65 -14.33
CA GLU A 131 -2.17 -6.58 -15.45
C GLU A 131 -0.88 -7.39 -15.50
N VAL A 132 -0.95 -8.62 -16.01
CA VAL A 132 0.22 -9.49 -16.19
C VAL A 132 1.32 -8.82 -17.02
N SER A 133 0.96 -7.97 -17.98
CA SER A 133 1.92 -7.22 -18.79
C SER A 133 2.75 -6.20 -18.00
N ASP A 134 2.24 -5.70 -16.87
CA ASP A 134 2.92 -4.71 -16.03
C ASP A 134 3.79 -5.36 -14.93
N LEU A 135 3.61 -6.66 -14.66
CA LEU A 135 4.36 -7.38 -13.63
C LEU A 135 5.88 -7.26 -13.77
N PRO A 136 6.50 -7.39 -14.97
CA PRO A 136 7.95 -7.25 -15.09
C PRO A 136 8.48 -5.88 -14.66
N ALA A 137 7.81 -4.80 -15.07
CA ALA A 137 8.20 -3.42 -14.74
C ALA A 137 8.00 -3.14 -13.25
N LEU A 138 6.88 -3.60 -12.67
CA LEU A 138 6.62 -3.43 -11.24
C LEU A 138 7.61 -4.23 -10.39
N ARG A 139 7.91 -5.48 -10.76
CA ARG A 139 8.89 -6.35 -10.07
C ARG A 139 10.27 -5.70 -10.03
N GLN A 140 10.69 -5.03 -11.11
CA GLN A 140 11.96 -4.30 -11.15
C GLN A 140 11.96 -3.08 -10.21
N ARG A 141 10.82 -2.40 -10.06
CA ARG A 141 10.67 -1.23 -9.20
C ARG A 141 10.60 -1.61 -7.71
N GLU A 142 9.83 -2.64 -7.39
CA GLU A 142 9.44 -3.01 -6.02
C GLU A 142 10.27 -4.21 -5.54
N GLN A 143 11.59 -4.10 -5.66
CA GLN A 143 12.54 -5.16 -5.26
C GLN A 143 12.41 -5.47 -3.77
N ASN A 144 12.49 -6.76 -3.43
CA ASN A 144 12.42 -7.27 -2.06
C ASN A 144 11.05 -7.12 -1.37
N TYR A 145 10.00 -6.75 -2.11
CA TYR A 145 8.64 -6.74 -1.60
C TYR A 145 7.89 -8.03 -1.96
N ASP A 146 7.42 -8.74 -0.95
CA ASP A 146 6.44 -9.82 -1.10
C ASP A 146 5.06 -9.24 -1.44
N LEU A 147 4.18 -10.05 -2.02
CA LEU A 147 2.75 -9.74 -2.09
C LEU A 147 2.05 -10.38 -0.89
N CYS A 148 1.52 -9.55 0.00
CA CYS A 148 0.73 -10.00 1.14
C CYS A 148 -0.75 -9.70 0.93
N PRO A 149 -1.65 -10.64 1.21
CA PRO A 149 -3.07 -10.45 0.95
C PRO A 149 -3.71 -9.51 1.97
N VAL A 150 -4.62 -8.67 1.49
CA VAL A 150 -5.44 -7.76 2.28
C VAL A 150 -6.90 -7.86 1.84
N ALA A 151 -7.78 -7.57 2.78
CA ALA A 151 -9.19 -7.32 2.49
C ALA A 151 -9.36 -5.83 2.19
N TRP A 152 -10.11 -5.45 1.16
CA TRP A 152 -10.34 -4.04 0.85
C TRP A 152 -11.79 -3.77 0.42
N MET A 153 -12.21 -2.50 0.53
CA MET A 153 -13.46 -2.01 -0.02
C MET A 153 -13.30 -0.60 -0.62
N PRO A 154 -14.20 -0.18 -1.53
CA PRO A 154 -14.19 1.16 -2.09
C PRO A 154 -14.26 2.26 -1.03
N TRP A 155 -13.52 3.35 -1.23
CA TRP A 155 -13.53 4.50 -0.35
C TRP A 155 -14.85 5.29 -0.41
N SER A 156 -15.63 5.25 -1.50
CA SER A 156 -16.90 5.98 -1.55
C SER A 156 -17.93 5.48 -0.52
N GLY A 157 -17.80 4.23 -0.06
CA GLY A 157 -18.76 3.61 0.86
C GLY A 157 -20.11 3.25 0.22
N GLU A 158 -20.22 3.36 -1.11
CA GLU A 158 -21.42 3.00 -1.89
C GLU A 158 -21.65 1.48 -1.95
N ASN A 159 -20.61 0.70 -1.65
CA ASN A 159 -20.66 -0.76 -1.66
C ASN A 159 -19.85 -1.32 -0.48
N ASP A 160 -20.50 -2.14 0.34
CA ASP A 160 -19.92 -2.83 1.49
C ASP A 160 -19.27 -4.18 1.13
N SER A 161 -19.17 -4.51 -0.16
CA SER A 161 -18.51 -5.74 -0.61
C SER A 161 -17.02 -5.66 -0.34
N VAL A 162 -16.54 -6.58 0.50
CA VAL A 162 -15.13 -6.77 0.76
C VAL A 162 -14.53 -7.67 -0.32
N SER A 163 -13.41 -7.26 -0.88
CA SER A 163 -12.68 -7.99 -1.92
C SER A 163 -11.26 -8.32 -1.48
N LEU A 164 -10.66 -9.32 -2.12
CA LEU A 164 -9.24 -9.64 -1.98
C LEU A 164 -8.40 -8.66 -2.80
N GLY A 165 -7.29 -8.22 -2.22
CA GLY A 165 -6.20 -7.54 -2.93
C GLY A 165 -4.87 -7.90 -2.30
N TYR A 166 -3.79 -7.31 -2.81
CA TYR A 166 -2.45 -7.50 -2.28
C TYR A 166 -1.80 -6.16 -1.95
N VAL A 167 -0.96 -6.14 -0.92
CA VAL A 167 -0.03 -5.05 -0.62
C VAL A 167 1.39 -5.56 -0.80
N LEU A 168 2.29 -4.67 -1.20
CA LEU A 168 3.73 -4.93 -1.22
C LEU A 168 4.26 -4.89 0.21
N ARG A 169 4.99 -5.91 0.66
CA ARG A 169 5.61 -5.93 2.00
C ARG A 169 7.07 -6.36 1.95
N ALA A 170 7.98 -5.56 2.48
CA ALA A 170 9.36 -5.99 2.71
C ALA A 170 9.44 -6.82 4.01
N PRO A 171 10.13 -7.98 4.00
CA PRO A 171 10.24 -8.84 5.17
C PRO A 171 10.88 -8.16 6.38
N GLN A 172 10.24 -8.31 7.54
CA GLN A 172 10.81 -7.86 8.82
C GLN A 172 12.08 -8.67 9.12
N GLY A 173 13.14 -7.98 9.55
CA GLY A 173 14.47 -8.58 9.75
C GLY A 173 15.33 -8.71 8.49
N SER A 174 14.83 -8.27 7.32
CA SER A 174 15.67 -8.10 6.13
C SER A 174 16.55 -6.85 6.24
N GLU A 175 17.62 -6.80 5.45
CA GLU A 175 18.50 -5.63 5.36
C GLU A 175 17.80 -4.37 4.83
N ALA A 176 16.66 -4.56 4.14
CA ALA A 176 15.87 -3.46 3.61
C ALA A 176 14.99 -2.78 4.68
N VAL A 177 14.90 -3.33 5.89
CA VAL A 177 14.03 -2.82 6.97
C VAL A 177 14.88 -2.33 8.14
N CYS A 178 14.75 -1.06 8.50
CA CYS A 178 15.49 -0.43 9.61
C CYS A 178 14.54 0.35 10.52
N LYS A 179 14.74 0.26 11.84
CA LYS A 179 13.93 0.97 12.85
C LYS A 179 14.46 2.35 13.22
N ASP A 180 15.69 2.65 12.81
CA ASP A 180 16.43 3.86 13.19
C ASP A 180 16.60 4.82 12.00
N ILE A 181 15.58 4.88 11.13
CA ILE A 181 15.51 5.80 9.98
C ILE A 181 14.22 6.63 10.05
N ARG A 182 14.23 7.76 9.33
CA ARG A 182 13.13 8.72 9.27
C ARG A 182 12.59 8.82 7.84
N PRO A 183 11.30 9.21 7.68
CA PRO A 183 10.70 9.44 6.38
C PRO A 183 11.57 10.36 5.52
N TYR A 184 11.89 9.95 4.29
CA TYR A 184 12.59 10.82 3.36
C TYR A 184 11.64 11.92 2.84
N PRO A 185 11.89 13.22 3.10
CA PRO A 185 10.88 14.27 2.85
C PRO A 185 10.38 14.37 1.40
N PRO A 186 11.23 14.30 0.35
CA PRO A 186 10.76 14.31 -1.04
C PRO A 186 9.83 13.13 -1.38
N TYR A 187 10.09 11.95 -0.82
CA TYR A 187 9.24 10.78 -1.02
C TYR A 187 7.91 10.89 -0.25
N LEU A 188 7.96 11.34 1.01
CA LEU A 188 6.77 11.60 1.82
C LEU A 188 5.84 12.59 1.12
N LYS A 189 6.39 13.67 0.55
CA LYS A 189 5.63 14.66 -0.22
C LYS A 189 4.82 14.01 -1.35
N VAL A 190 5.43 13.13 -2.15
CA VAL A 190 4.74 12.43 -3.24
C VAL A 190 3.60 11.54 -2.72
N CYS A 191 3.79 10.85 -1.60
CA CYS A 191 2.77 10.02 -0.99
C CYS A 191 1.57 10.85 -0.51
N VAL A 192 1.84 11.97 0.17
CA VAL A 192 0.83 12.89 0.69
C VAL A 192 0.07 13.56 -0.45
N GLU A 193 0.74 13.98 -1.52
CA GLU A 193 0.08 14.51 -2.72
C GLU A 193 -0.85 13.48 -3.38
N GLY A 194 -0.44 12.20 -3.41
CA GLY A 194 -1.29 11.10 -3.88
C GLY A 194 -2.54 10.87 -3.02
N ALA A 195 -2.44 11.07 -1.70
CA ALA A 195 -3.59 10.98 -0.80
C ALA A 195 -4.50 12.21 -0.89
N ARG A 196 -3.91 13.41 -0.93
CA ARG A 196 -4.61 14.70 -1.03
C ARG A 196 -5.43 14.85 -2.31
N SER A 197 -5.01 14.20 -3.39
CA SER A 197 -5.74 14.22 -4.67
C SER A 197 -7.07 13.46 -4.65
N VAL A 198 -7.36 12.69 -3.59
CA VAL A 198 -8.66 12.02 -3.40
C VAL A 198 -9.65 13.00 -2.78
N ASP A 199 -9.55 13.23 -1.47
CA ASP A 199 -10.36 14.14 -0.69
C ASP A 199 -9.67 14.40 0.68
N PRO A 200 -10.05 15.46 1.43
CA PRO A 200 -9.42 15.75 2.71
C PRO A 200 -9.51 14.62 3.75
N PRO A 201 -10.64 13.90 3.88
CA PRO A 201 -10.73 12.71 4.75
C PRO A 201 -9.77 11.58 4.41
N PHE A 202 -9.50 11.34 3.13
CA PHE A 202 -8.55 10.32 2.69
C PHE A 202 -7.11 10.72 3.06
N GLU A 203 -6.76 12.00 2.93
CA GLU A 203 -5.49 12.54 3.45
C GLU A 203 -5.42 12.42 4.99
N ALA A 204 -6.50 12.72 5.71
CA ALA A 204 -6.54 12.54 7.16
C ALA A 204 -6.31 11.07 7.56
N CYS A 205 -7.01 10.14 6.90
CA CYS A 205 -6.81 8.71 7.06
C CYS A 205 -5.36 8.32 6.77
N PHE A 206 -4.72 8.93 5.75
CA PHE A 206 -3.31 8.68 5.46
C PHE A 206 -2.43 8.96 6.68
N TRP A 207 -2.56 10.14 7.27
CA TRP A 207 -1.76 10.53 8.44
C TRP A 207 -2.08 9.70 9.69
N GLU A 208 -3.34 9.35 9.91
CA GLU A 208 -3.79 8.60 11.10
C GLU A 208 -3.37 7.13 11.07
N THR A 209 -3.19 6.56 9.88
CA THR A 209 -2.83 5.15 9.67
C THR A 209 -1.36 4.94 9.27
N THR A 210 -0.53 5.99 9.32
CA THR A 210 0.91 5.91 9.00
C THR A 210 1.78 6.04 10.25
N TYR A 211 2.80 5.20 10.32
CA TYR A 211 3.73 5.13 11.45
C TYR A 211 5.17 5.40 10.99
N GLU A 212 6.00 5.88 11.90
CA GLU A 212 7.45 5.93 11.73
C GLU A 212 8.06 4.53 11.94
N ALA A 213 9.35 4.39 11.66
CA ALA A 213 10.10 3.14 11.77
C ALA A 213 10.06 2.54 13.20
N ASP A 214 9.96 3.39 14.22
CA ASP A 214 9.87 3.01 15.63
C ASP A 214 8.45 2.60 16.07
N GLY A 215 7.47 2.65 15.15
CA GLY A 215 6.08 2.32 15.42
C GLY A 215 5.27 3.43 16.08
N ARG A 216 5.81 4.64 16.25
CA ARG A 216 5.02 5.82 16.64
C ARG A 216 4.24 6.34 15.44
N ARG A 217 3.07 6.92 15.67
CA ARG A 217 2.30 7.54 14.59
C ARG A 217 3.06 8.72 14.01
N LEU A 218 2.96 8.91 12.70
CA LEU A 218 3.55 10.05 11.98
C LEU A 218 2.89 11.41 12.33
N ILE A 219 1.83 11.39 13.14
CA ILE A 219 1.07 12.57 13.59
C ILE A 219 2.01 13.59 14.25
N GLY A 220 1.94 14.84 13.80
CA GLY A 220 2.71 15.97 14.35
C GLY A 220 3.74 16.57 13.39
N LYS A 221 3.97 15.95 12.22
CA LYS A 221 4.89 16.44 11.17
C LYS A 221 4.16 16.77 9.86
N ARG A 222 3.01 17.46 9.95
CA ARG A 222 2.42 18.08 8.75
C ARG A 222 3.39 19.17 8.30
N PRO A 223 3.91 19.14 7.05
CA PRO A 223 4.72 20.24 6.54
C PRO A 223 3.94 21.54 6.51
#